data_AF-A0A962RRN5-F1
#
_entry.id   AF-A0A962RRN5-F1
#
_cell.length_a   1.000
_cell.length_b   1.000
_cell.length_c   1.000
_cell.angle_alpha   90.00
_cell.angle_beta   90.00
_cell.angle_gamma   90.00
#
_symmetry.space_group_name_H-M   'P 1'
#
loop_
_entity.id
_entity.type
_entity.pdbx_description
1 polymer ?
#
loop_
_entity_poly.entity_id
_entity_poly.type
_entity_poly.pdbx_seq_one_letter_code
_entity_poly.pdbx_strand_id
1 'polypeptide(L)' 'MNNRDQLIEMMADFKLERREVADLVRTDRATVDRWLLSAESGRHLEMPDMAIELLRLKLAARKDGGA' A
#
# COMPACT_ATOMS: atom_id res chain seq x y z
N MET A 1 7.50 -9.21 9.37
CA MET A 1 7.36 -8.04 8.47
C MET A 1 6.20 -7.21 8.95
N ASN A 2 6.38 -5.92 9.16
CA ASN A 2 5.26 -5.03 9.46
C ASN A 2 4.50 -4.67 8.17
N ASN A 3 3.36 -3.99 8.28
CA ASN A 3 2.54 -3.65 7.10
C ASN A 3 3.25 -2.66 6.15
N ARG A 4 4.14 -1.82 6.66
CA ARG A 4 4.95 -0.91 5.83
C ARG A 4 5.91 -1.69 4.93
N ASP A 5 6.59 -2.70 5.47
CA ASP A 5 7.51 -3.54 4.68
C ASP A 5 6.74 -4.29 3.59
N GLN A 6 5.57 -4.85 3.93
CA GLN A 6 4.68 -5.51 2.97
C GLN A 6 4.19 -4.55 1.88
N LEU A 7 3.88 -3.30 2.23
CA LEU A 7 3.49 -2.28 1.27
C LEU A 7 4.63 -1.97 0.29
N ILE A 8 5.86 -1.82 0.79
CA ILE A 8 7.05 -1.54 -0.03
C ILE A 8 7.28 -2.67 -1.04
N GLU A 9 7.19 -3.93 -0.60
CA GLU A 9 7.35 -5.09 -1.48
C GLU A 9 6.27 -5.13 -2.57
N MET A 10 4.99 -4.99 -2.21
CA MET A 10 3.91 -4.97 -3.21
C MET A 10 4.04 -3.81 -4.19
N MET A 11 4.48 -2.64 -3.74
CA MET A 11 4.75 -1.51 -4.64
C MET A 11 5.88 -1.83 -5.62
N ALA A 12 6.94 -2.50 -5.17
CA ALA A 12 8.04 -2.93 -6.05
C ALA A 12 7.59 -4.01 -7.04
N ASP A 13 6.91 -5.06 -6.56
CA ASP A 13 6.48 -6.22 -7.35
C ASP A 13 5.50 -5.84 -8.46
N PHE A 14 4.54 -4.98 -8.13
CA PHE A 14 3.50 -4.52 -9.07
C PHE A 14 3.83 -3.17 -9.72
N LYS A 15 5.03 -2.62 -9.48
CA LYS A 15 5.49 -1.31 -9.99
C LYS A 15 4.50 -0.18 -9.71
N LEU A 16 3.89 -0.18 -8.52
CA LEU A 16 2.85 0.78 -8.15
C LEU A 16 3.44 2.10 -7.72
N GLU A 17 2.85 3.18 -8.22
CA GLU A 17 3.05 4.50 -7.64
C GLU A 17 2.17 4.71 -6.40
N ARG A 18 2.58 5.63 -5.53
CA ARG A 18 1.84 5.97 -4.29
C ARG A 18 0.41 6.43 -4.57
N ARG A 19 0.19 7.08 -5.73
CA ARG A 19 -1.15 7.49 -6.18
C ARG A 19 -2.02 6.28 -6.50
N GLU A 20 -1.47 5.28 -7.18
CA GLU A 20 -2.21 4.06 -7.51
C GLU A 20 -2.57 3.26 -6.25
N VAL A 21 -1.65 3.19 -5.28
CA VAL A 21 -1.94 2.60 -3.96
C VAL A 21 -3.12 3.33 -3.31
N ALA A 22 -3.07 4.67 -3.29
CA ALA A 22 -4.12 5.49 -2.69
C ALA A 22 -5.49 5.23 -3.33
N ASP A 23 -5.54 5.15 -4.66
CA ASP A 23 -6.77 4.83 -5.41
C ASP A 23 -7.26 3.40 -5.13
N LEU A 24 -6.34 2.43 -5.04
CA LEU A 24 -6.66 1.02 -4.77
C LEU A 24 -7.27 0.83 -3.38
N VAL A 25 -6.72 1.48 -2.34
CA VAL A 25 -7.21 1.34 -0.97
C VAL A 25 -8.19 2.45 -0.54
N ARG A 26 -8.59 3.33 -1.47
CA ARG A 26 -9.53 4.44 -1.25
C ARG A 26 -9.12 5.37 -0.11
N THR A 27 -7.85 5.78 -0.14
CA THR A 27 -7.31 6.80 0.78
C THR A 27 -6.66 7.93 -0.01
N ASP A 28 -6.16 8.96 0.67
CA ASP A 28 -5.39 10.01 0.02
C ASP A 28 -3.91 9.63 -0.15
N ARG A 29 -3.25 10.24 -1.15
CA ARG A 29 -1.82 10.02 -1.41
C ARG A 29 -0.96 10.39 -0.19
N ALA A 30 -1.33 11.44 0.54
CA ALA A 30 -0.59 11.91 1.71
C ALA A 30 -0.56 10.87 2.84
N THR A 31 -1.61 10.05 2.96
CA THR A 31 -1.71 8.95 3.91
C THR A 31 -0.78 7.81 3.51
N VAL A 32 -0.73 7.47 2.22
CA VAL A 32 0.26 6.52 1.70
C VAL A 32 1.70 7.02 1.92
N ASP A 33 1.96 8.31 1.68
CA ASP A 33 3.26 8.93 1.95
C ASP A 33 3.65 8.74 3.44
N ARG A 34 2.70 8.93 4.37
CA ARG A 34 2.93 8.75 5.82
C ARG A 34 3.13 7.29 6.24
N TRP A 35 2.44 6.34 5.60
CA TRP A 35 2.65 4.90 5.82
C TRP A 35 4.06 4.44 5.46
N LEU A 36 4.68 5.10 4.48
CA LEU A 36 6.03 4.76 4.00
C LEU A 36 7.16 5.40 4.83
N LEU A 37 6.84 6.36 5.71
CA LEU A 37 7.82 6.97 6.61
C LEU A 37 8.35 5.95 7.63
N SER A 38 9.59 6.13 8.08
CA SER A 38 10.14 5.40 9.24
C SER A 38 9.30 5.69 10.49
N ALA A 39 9.19 4.70 11.39
CA ALA A 39 8.46 4.83 12.66
C ALA A 39 8.99 5.96 13.58
N GLU A 40 10.24 6.37 13.40
CA GLU A 40 10.87 7.48 14.13
C GLU A 40 10.37 8.86 13.66
N SER A 41 9.70 8.93 12.52
CA SER A 41 9.15 10.18 12.01
C SER A 41 7.90 10.58 12.79
N GLY A 42 7.84 11.81 13.30
CA GLY A 42 6.65 12.35 13.97
C GLY A 42 5.42 12.49 13.05
N ARG A 43 5.56 12.25 11.75
CA ARG A 43 4.46 12.19 10.77
C ARG A 43 4.15 10.77 10.30
N HIS A 44 4.84 9.76 10.83
CA HIS A 44 4.56 8.37 10.55
C HIS A 44 3.12 8.05 10.91
N LEU A 45 2.49 7.24 10.06
CA LEU A 45 1.21 6.64 10.33
C LEU A 45 1.35 5.14 10.15
N GLU A 46 0.82 4.36 11.07
CA GLU A 46 0.74 2.92 10.89
C GLU A 46 -0.27 2.59 9.79
N MET A 47 0.10 1.67 8.90
CA MET A 47 -0.83 1.19 7.88
C MET A 47 -1.83 0.20 8.50
N PRO A 48 -3.15 0.45 8.39
CA PRO A 48 -4.15 -0.46 8.92
C PRO A 48 -4.13 -1.83 8.23
N ASP A 49 -4.34 -2.91 8.99
CA ASP A 49 -4.39 -4.28 8.46
C ASP A 49 -5.40 -4.42 7.31
N MET A 50 -6.59 -3.84 7.46
CA MET A 50 -7.62 -3.91 6.42
C MET A 50 -7.21 -3.21 5.12
N ALA A 51 -6.33 -2.19 5.18
CA ALA A 51 -5.84 -1.51 4.00
C ALA A 51 -4.85 -2.40 3.22
N ILE A 52 -3.96 -3.12 3.93
CA ILE A 52 -2.97 -4.00 3.27
C ILE A 52 -3.68 -5.21 2.66
N GLU A 53 -4.68 -5.76 3.35
CA GLU A 53 -5.50 -6.86 2.84
C GLU A 53 -6.32 -6.45 1.62
N LEU A 54 -6.93 -5.25 1.63
CA LEU A 54 -7.65 -4.74 0.47
C LEU A 54 -6.73 -4.57 -0.75
N LEU A 55 -5.51 -4.07 -0.53
CA LEU A 55 -4.52 -3.92 -1.59
C LEU A 55 -4.18 -5.28 -2.20
N ARG A 56 -3.90 -6.29 -1.36
CA ARG A 56 -3.63 -7.67 -1.80
C ARG A 56 -4.74 -8.25 -2.65
N LEU A 57 -5.99 -8.16 -2.19
CA LEU A 57 -7.16 -8.66 -2.90
C LEU A 57 -7.31 -8.02 -4.28
N LYS A 58 -7.10 -6.71 -4.38
CA LYS A 58 -7.21 -5.98 -5.66
C LYS A 58 -6.08 -6.32 -6.62
N LEU A 59 -4.86 -6.50 -6.12
CA LEU A 59 -3.71 -6.88 -6.95
C LEU A 59 -3.84 -8.32 -7.45
N ALA A 60 -4.32 -9.24 -6.61
CA ALA A 60 -4.66 -10.61 -7.02
C ALA A 60 -5.71 -10.61 -8.13
N ALA A 61 -6.82 -9.87 -7.96
CA ALA A 61 -7.87 -9.75 -8.98
C ALA A 61 -7.35 -9.14 -10.30
N ARG A 62 -6.39 -8.21 -10.26
CA ARG A 62 -5.73 -7.67 -11.47
C ARG A 62 -4.89 -8.72 -12.19
N LYS A 63 -4.19 -9.58 -11.45
CA LYS A 63 -3.38 -10.66 -12.03
C LYS A 63 -4.25 -11.71 -12.71
N ASP A 64 -5.39 -12.05 -12.12
CA ASP A 64 -6.30 -13.09 -12.61
C ASP A 64 -7.20 -12.60 -13.77
N GLY A 65 -7.47 -11.29 -13.85
CA GLY A 65 -8.27 -10.69 -14.93
C GLY A 65 -7.50 -10.36 -16.22
N GLY A 66 -6.23 -10.75 -16.32
CA GLY A 66 -5.35 -10.50 -17.47
C GLY A 66 -5.12 -11.73 -18.36
N ALA A 67 -6.17 -12.54 -18.61
CA ALA A 67 -6.17 -13.68 -19.53
C ALA A 67 -7.08 -13.42 -20.74
#